data_AF-A0A182W9X1-F1
#
_entry.id   AF-A0A182W9X1-F1
#
_cell.length_a   1.000
_cell.length_b   1.000
_cell.length_c   1.000
_cell.angle_alpha   90.00
_cell.angle_beta   90.00
_cell.angle_gamma   90.00
#
_symmetry.space_group_name_H-M   'P 1'
#
loop_
_entity.id
_entity.type
_entity.pdbx_description
1 polymer ?
#
loop_
_entity_poly.entity_id
_entity_poly.type
_entity_poly.pdbx_seq_one_letter_code
_entity_poly.pdbx_strand_id
1 'polypeptide(L)'
;MAGRESGRIREADKKRTLDDAARQRRARKALEALEQDNFHEDPHADLVMSKKVPKFSDNLDGSGPSRKKNRRTKGAEYYRAKYRKTFPQLLDEEKQQRPDPPNYFSASAPPSRLPERHFCAVCGFPSSYTCTACGTRYCCVRCLGTHQDTRCLKWTA
;
A
#
# COMPACT_ATOMS: atom_id res chain seq x y z
N MET A 1 -18.81 9.11 37.95
CA MET A 1 -18.06 10.37 38.04
C MET A 1 -17.04 10.40 36.91
N ALA A 2 -17.26 11.19 35.87
CA ALA A 2 -16.28 11.38 34.81
C ALA A 2 -15.18 12.33 35.33
N GLY A 3 -13.95 11.82 35.47
CA GLY A 3 -12.82 12.61 35.95
C GLY A 3 -12.57 13.80 35.03
N ARG A 4 -12.44 14.99 35.62
CA ARG A 4 -12.02 16.21 34.90
C ARG A 4 -10.58 16.03 34.46
N GLU A 5 -10.38 15.51 33.26
CA GLU A 5 -9.05 15.45 32.65
C GLU A 5 -8.62 16.87 32.22
N SER A 6 -7.45 17.30 32.73
CA SER A 6 -6.90 18.63 32.44
C SER A 6 -6.42 18.72 30.99
N GLY A 7 -6.87 19.74 30.26
CA GLY A 7 -6.44 19.99 28.87
C GLY A 7 -4.91 20.11 28.72
N ARG A 8 -4.19 20.51 29.78
CA ARG A 8 -2.72 20.53 29.82
C ARG A 8 -2.09 19.14 29.67
N ILE A 9 -2.74 18.10 30.19
CA ILE A 9 -2.23 16.72 30.08
C ILE A 9 -2.34 16.25 28.63
N ARG A 10 -3.46 16.57 27.96
CA ARG A 10 -3.67 16.27 26.53
C ARG A 10 -2.67 17.00 25.62
N GLU A 11 -2.29 18.23 25.94
CA GLU A 11 -1.26 18.97 25.17
C GLU A 11 0.15 18.41 25.40
N ALA A 12 0.46 17.92 26.60
CA ALA A 12 1.73 17.28 26.91
C ALA A 12 1.89 15.95 26.16
N ASP A 13 0.84 15.16 26.04
CA ASP A 13 0.85 13.92 25.25
C ASP A 13 1.11 14.16 23.76
N LYS A 14 0.63 15.27 23.20
CA LYS A 14 0.94 15.67 21.80
C LYS A 14 2.41 15.99 21.57
N LYS A 15 3.15 16.35 22.63
CA LYS A 15 4.59 16.69 22.57
C LYS A 15 5.50 15.53 22.97
N ARG A 16 4.95 14.33 23.20
CA ARG A 16 5.73 13.16 23.59
C ARG A 16 6.75 12.83 22.49
N THR A 17 8.03 12.96 22.82
CA THR A 17 9.15 12.57 21.98
C THR A 17 9.09 11.08 21.70
N LEU A 18 9.05 10.69 20.41
CA LEU A 18 9.14 9.29 20.02
C LEU A 18 10.60 8.91 19.81
N ASP A 19 10.99 7.80 20.41
CA ASP A 19 12.25 7.12 20.16
C ASP A 19 12.33 6.69 18.68
N ASP A 20 13.54 6.57 18.16
CA ASP A 20 13.77 6.20 16.76
C ASP A 20 13.13 4.83 16.43
N ALA A 21 13.16 3.89 17.38
CA ALA A 21 12.55 2.58 17.20
C ALA A 21 11.02 2.66 17.10
N ALA A 22 10.33 3.50 17.90
CA ALA A 22 8.90 3.72 17.72
C ALA A 22 8.56 4.40 16.40
N ARG A 23 9.40 5.33 15.92
CA ARG A 23 9.20 5.95 14.61
C ARG A 23 9.31 4.91 13.49
N GLN A 24 10.31 4.03 13.53
CA GLN A 24 10.45 2.94 12.57
C GLN A 24 9.28 1.95 12.62
N ARG A 25 8.79 1.60 13.81
CA ARG A 25 7.62 0.73 13.98
C ARG A 25 6.37 1.33 13.34
N ARG A 26 6.13 2.63 13.55
CA ARG A 26 5.00 3.33 12.91
C ARG A 26 5.13 3.41 11.40
N ALA A 27 6.32 3.73 10.88
CA ALA A 27 6.56 3.76 9.45
C ALA A 27 6.28 2.40 8.80
N ARG A 28 6.72 1.30 9.44
CA ARG A 28 6.40 -0.06 8.98
C ARG A 28 4.90 -0.35 8.98
N LYS A 29 4.20 0.03 10.05
CA LYS A 29 2.75 -0.16 10.15
C LYS A 29 1.99 0.60 9.04
N ALA A 30 2.40 1.83 8.74
CA ALA A 30 1.79 2.61 7.66
C ALA A 30 2.00 1.94 6.29
N LEU A 31 3.20 1.42 6.02
CA LEU A 31 3.46 0.65 4.80
C LEU A 31 2.59 -0.61 4.71
N GLU A 32 2.47 -1.36 5.82
CA GLU A 32 1.62 -2.55 5.88
C GLU A 32 0.14 -2.22 5.65
N ALA A 33 -0.37 -1.11 6.19
CA ALA A 33 -1.74 -0.66 5.94
C ALA A 33 -1.97 -0.31 4.46
N LEU A 34 -1.03 0.40 3.83
CA LEU A 34 -1.10 0.70 2.39
C LEU A 34 -1.02 -0.57 1.52
N GLU A 35 -0.29 -1.59 1.97
CA GLU A 35 -0.25 -2.90 1.30
C GLU A 35 -1.57 -3.65 1.42
N GLN A 36 -2.25 -3.56 2.58
CA GLN A 36 -3.55 -4.20 2.81
C GLN A 36 -4.68 -3.54 2.01
N ASP A 37 -4.68 -2.21 1.87
CA ASP A 37 -5.72 -1.48 1.12
C ASP A 37 -5.76 -1.81 -0.37
N ASN A 38 -4.65 -2.30 -0.94
CA ASN A 38 -4.61 -2.76 -2.33
C ASN A 38 -5.34 -4.09 -2.56
N PHE A 39 -5.63 -4.85 -1.50
CA PHE A 39 -6.38 -6.10 -1.59
C PHE A 39 -7.87 -5.85 -1.40
N HIS A 40 -8.60 -5.68 -2.50
CA HIS A 40 -10.06 -5.74 -2.47
C HIS A 40 -10.53 -7.17 -2.76
N GLU A 41 -11.26 -7.75 -1.82
CA GLU A 41 -12.01 -8.97 -2.07
C GLU A 41 -13.00 -8.69 -3.22
N ASP A 42 -13.04 -9.55 -4.23
CA ASP A 42 -13.94 -9.39 -5.38
C ASP A 42 -15.39 -9.21 -4.86
N PRO A 43 -16.02 -8.03 -5.04
CA PRO A 43 -17.38 -7.80 -4.57
C PRO A 43 -18.40 -8.72 -5.28
N HIS A 44 -17.97 -9.45 -6.30
CA HIS A 44 -18.72 -10.48 -7.00
C HIS A 44 -18.29 -11.92 -6.65
N ALA A 45 -17.53 -12.13 -5.58
CA ALA A 45 -17.11 -13.46 -5.12
C ALA A 45 -18.31 -14.34 -4.73
N ASP A 46 -19.26 -13.76 -4.01
CA ASP A 46 -20.50 -14.41 -3.53
C ASP A 46 -21.70 -14.15 -4.44
N LEU A 47 -21.49 -13.56 -5.63
CA LEU A 47 -22.55 -13.42 -6.62
C LEU A 47 -22.88 -14.79 -7.20
N VAL A 48 -23.81 -15.46 -6.53
CA VAL A 48 -24.54 -16.61 -7.03
C VAL A 48 -25.27 -16.12 -8.28
N MET A 49 -24.77 -16.48 -9.47
CA MET A 49 -25.51 -16.24 -10.70
C MET A 49 -26.85 -16.94 -10.57
N SER A 50 -27.90 -16.17 -10.28
CA SER A 50 -29.25 -16.70 -10.17
C SER A 50 -29.56 -17.46 -11.47
N LYS A 51 -29.96 -18.74 -11.34
CA LYS A 51 -30.37 -19.57 -12.48
C LYS A 51 -31.60 -19.02 -13.23
N LYS A 52 -32.15 -17.88 -12.79
CA LYS A 52 -33.26 -17.15 -13.42
C LYS A 52 -32.81 -15.93 -14.24
N VAL A 53 -31.51 -15.75 -14.49
CA VAL A 53 -31.05 -14.75 -15.46
C VAL A 53 -31.52 -15.18 -16.86
N PRO A 54 -32.29 -14.36 -17.61
CA PRO A 54 -32.72 -14.70 -18.95
C PRO A 54 -31.52 -14.98 -19.83
N LYS A 55 -31.41 -16.21 -20.33
CA LYS A 55 -30.42 -16.57 -21.34
C LYS A 55 -30.90 -15.98 -22.65
N PHE A 56 -30.44 -14.78 -23.00
CA PHE A 56 -30.55 -14.31 -24.38
C PHE A 56 -29.63 -15.20 -25.21
N SER A 57 -30.23 -16.11 -25.98
CA SER A 57 -29.53 -16.80 -27.04
C SER A 57 -29.15 -15.75 -28.08
N ASP A 58 -27.85 -15.48 -28.19
CA ASP A 58 -27.29 -14.74 -29.31
C ASP A 58 -27.45 -15.62 -30.56
N ASN A 59 -28.60 -15.45 -31.22
CA ASN A 59 -28.95 -16.08 -32.48
C ASN A 59 -28.82 -15.01 -33.56
N LEU A 60 -27.59 -14.52 -33.75
CA LEU A 60 -27.25 -13.70 -34.90
C LEU A 60 -26.05 -14.31 -35.63
N ASP A 61 -26.42 -15.06 -36.68
CA ASP A 61 -25.71 -15.25 -37.94
C ASP A 61 -24.50 -16.22 -37.99
N GLY A 62 -24.79 -17.42 -38.52
CA GLY A 62 -24.22 -17.92 -39.77
C GLY A 62 -22.71 -18.24 -39.83
N SER A 63 -22.37 -19.53 -39.75
CA SER A 63 -21.54 -20.29 -40.74
C SER A 63 -20.67 -21.42 -40.12
N GLY A 64 -20.86 -22.65 -40.61
CA GLY A 64 -19.80 -23.66 -40.78
C GLY A 64 -19.51 -24.67 -39.63
N PRO A 65 -19.47 -25.99 -39.90
CA PRO A 65 -19.19 -27.02 -38.91
C PRO A 65 -17.69 -27.34 -38.84
N SER A 66 -16.83 -26.44 -38.35
CA SER A 66 -15.45 -26.82 -37.98
C SER A 66 -14.74 -25.69 -37.25
N ARG A 67 -14.52 -25.88 -35.94
CA ARG A 67 -13.37 -25.42 -35.12
C ARG A 67 -13.75 -25.32 -33.64
N LYS A 68 -14.22 -26.43 -33.07
CA LYS A 68 -13.91 -26.73 -31.66
C LYS A 68 -12.42 -27.06 -31.56
N LYS A 69 -11.56 -26.05 -31.59
CA LYS A 69 -10.16 -26.22 -31.20
C LYS A 69 -9.73 -25.07 -30.28
N ASN A 70 -9.98 -25.32 -29.00
CA ASN A 70 -9.02 -25.03 -27.94
C ASN A 70 -8.63 -23.57 -27.72
N ARG A 71 -9.58 -22.63 -27.77
CA ARG A 71 -9.43 -21.45 -26.91
C ARG A 71 -9.83 -21.91 -25.51
N ARG A 72 -8.85 -22.32 -24.70
CA ARG A 72 -9.02 -22.35 -23.25
C ARG A 72 -9.36 -20.92 -22.83
N THR A 73 -10.63 -20.54 -22.94
CA THR A 73 -11.18 -19.36 -22.32
C THR A 73 -10.98 -19.61 -20.84
N LYS A 74 -9.86 -19.13 -20.33
CA LYS A 74 -9.52 -19.16 -18.91
C LYS A 74 -10.79 -18.74 -18.17
N GLY A 75 -11.40 -19.69 -17.46
CA GLY A 75 -12.74 -19.51 -16.91
C GLY A 75 -12.78 -18.36 -15.91
N ALA A 76 -13.98 -17.93 -15.53
CA ALA A 76 -14.14 -16.93 -14.48
C ALA A 76 -13.36 -17.30 -13.19
N GLU A 77 -13.20 -18.60 -12.91
CA GLU A 77 -12.31 -19.13 -11.86
C GLU A 77 -10.83 -18.80 -12.04
N TYR A 78 -10.29 -18.85 -13.27
CA TYR A 78 -8.89 -18.51 -13.53
C TYR A 78 -8.64 -17.02 -13.28
N TYR A 79 -9.56 -16.16 -13.72
CA TYR A 79 -9.46 -14.72 -13.47
C TYR A 79 -9.69 -14.41 -11.99
N ARG A 80 -10.69 -15.01 -11.34
CA ARG A 80 -10.90 -14.91 -9.88
C ARG A 80 -9.69 -15.36 -9.07
N ALA A 81 -9.05 -16.48 -9.42
CA ALA A 81 -7.83 -16.95 -8.74
C ALA A 81 -6.60 -16.08 -9.04
N LYS A 82 -6.53 -15.43 -10.21
CA LYS A 82 -5.45 -14.50 -10.56
C LYS A 82 -5.59 -13.15 -9.85
N TYR A 83 -6.81 -12.66 -9.66
CA TYR A 83 -7.10 -11.37 -9.00
C TYR A 83 -7.26 -11.48 -7.48
N ARG A 84 -7.22 -12.69 -6.91
CA ARG A 84 -7.26 -12.95 -5.46
C ARG A 84 -5.90 -13.16 -4.81
N LYS A 85 -4.81 -12.98 -5.57
CA LYS A 85 -3.46 -13.14 -5.04
C LYS A 85 -2.92 -11.80 -4.58
N THR A 86 -2.45 -11.75 -3.34
CA THR A 86 -1.71 -10.59 -2.84
C THR A 86 -0.40 -10.46 -3.61
N PHE A 87 0.18 -9.26 -3.63
CA PHE A 87 1.46 -9.04 -4.28
C PHE A 87 2.55 -10.03 -3.82
N PRO A 88 2.71 -10.34 -2.51
CA PRO A 88 3.62 -11.39 -2.05
C PRO A 88 3.35 -12.77 -2.67
N GLN A 89 2.08 -13.19 -2.79
CA GLN A 89 1.72 -14.49 -3.38
C GLN A 89 2.08 -14.56 -4.87
N LEU A 90 1.94 -13.45 -5.60
CA LEU A 90 2.36 -13.39 -7.00
C LEU A 90 3.88 -13.53 -7.15
N LEU A 91 4.66 -12.94 -6.23
CA LEU A 91 6.12 -13.04 -6.22
C LEU A 91 6.60 -14.47 -5.92
N ASP A 92 5.99 -15.15 -4.96
CA ASP A 92 6.34 -16.54 -4.61
C ASP A 92 6.06 -17.51 -5.77
N GLU A 93 4.95 -17.30 -6.49
CA GLU A 93 4.62 -18.10 -7.67
C GLU A 93 5.57 -17.86 -8.85
N GLU A 94 5.95 -16.60 -9.09
CA GLU A 94 6.93 -16.28 -10.13
C GLU A 94 8.28 -16.91 -9.80
N LYS A 95 8.73 -16.84 -8.55
CA LYS A 95 9.96 -17.49 -8.08
C LYS A 95 9.94 -19.00 -8.30
N GLN A 96 8.80 -19.65 -8.08
CA GLN A 96 8.67 -21.09 -8.29
C GLN A 96 8.65 -21.47 -9.77
N GLN A 97 8.06 -20.63 -10.63
CA GLN A 97 7.99 -20.87 -12.08
C GLN A 97 9.29 -20.50 -12.80
N ARG A 98 10.00 -19.50 -12.29
CA ARG A 98 11.21 -18.91 -12.88
C ARG A 98 12.21 -18.57 -11.76
N PRO A 99 12.93 -19.59 -11.26
CA PRO A 99 13.94 -19.38 -10.22
C PRO A 99 15.17 -18.63 -10.74
N ASP A 100 15.48 -18.76 -12.04
CA ASP A 100 16.67 -18.17 -12.63
C ASP A 100 16.52 -16.65 -12.86
N PRO A 101 17.54 -15.83 -12.56
CA PRO A 101 17.53 -14.39 -12.84
C PRO A 101 17.42 -14.08 -14.35
N PRO A 102 16.81 -12.95 -14.76
CA PRO A 102 16.31 -11.87 -13.91
C PRO A 102 14.86 -12.08 -13.43
N ASN A 103 14.68 -12.04 -12.12
CA ASN A 103 13.38 -12.04 -11.42
C ASN A 103 13.26 -10.83 -10.46
N TYR A 104 12.08 -10.61 -9.90
CA TYR A 104 11.80 -9.50 -8.98
C TYR A 104 12.79 -9.43 -7.80
N PHE A 105 13.20 -10.58 -7.25
CA PHE A 105 14.15 -10.65 -6.13
C PHE A 105 15.58 -10.31 -6.53
N SER A 106 15.99 -10.61 -7.77
CA SER A 106 17.31 -10.28 -8.30
C SER A 106 17.44 -8.83 -8.78
N ALA A 107 16.32 -8.14 -8.98
CA ALA A 107 16.29 -6.76 -9.45
C ALA A 107 16.62 -5.72 -8.36
N SER A 108 16.99 -6.16 -7.15
CA SER A 108 17.30 -5.25 -6.03
C SER A 108 18.57 -4.43 -6.31
N ALA A 109 18.47 -3.11 -6.18
CA ALA A 109 19.64 -2.24 -6.22
C ALA A 109 20.53 -2.47 -4.99
N PRO A 110 21.87 -2.41 -5.12
CA PRO A 110 22.77 -2.45 -3.99
C PRO A 110 22.57 -1.22 -3.08
N PRO A 111 22.99 -1.29 -1.81
CA PRO A 111 22.90 -0.15 -0.89
C PRO A 111 23.69 1.05 -1.43
N SER A 112 23.22 2.25 -1.09
CA SER A 112 23.88 3.50 -1.49
C SER A 112 25.32 3.55 -0.98
N ARG A 113 26.24 3.95 -1.87
CA ARG A 113 27.64 4.24 -1.52
C ARG A 113 27.84 5.67 -1.01
N LEU A 114 26.83 6.51 -1.15
CA LEU A 114 26.87 7.93 -0.81
C LEU A 114 26.10 8.19 0.50
N PRO A 115 26.53 9.19 1.30
CA PRO A 115 25.84 9.54 2.53
C PRO A 115 24.44 10.08 2.25
N GLU A 116 23.52 9.79 3.17
CA GLU A 116 22.14 10.29 3.10
C GLU A 116 22.12 11.82 3.15
N ARG A 117 21.29 12.42 2.29
CA ARG A 117 21.01 13.86 2.31
C ARG A 117 19.70 14.11 3.03
N HIS A 118 19.68 15.11 3.88
CA HIS A 118 18.49 15.49 4.63
C HIS A 118 17.87 16.75 4.03
N PHE A 119 16.62 16.62 3.60
CA PHE A 119 15.84 17.71 3.02
C PHE A 119 14.62 18.04 3.90
N CYS A 120 14.23 19.30 3.88
CA CYS A 120 13.05 19.79 4.56
C CYS A 120 11.79 19.24 3.90
N ALA A 121 10.91 18.59 4.67
CA ALA A 121 9.66 18.03 4.15
C ALA A 121 8.62 19.08 3.72
N VAL A 122 8.86 20.36 4.04
CA VAL A 122 7.95 21.46 3.69
C VAL A 122 8.37 22.16 2.39
N CYS A 123 9.67 22.44 2.22
CA CYS A 123 10.17 23.26 1.11
C CYS A 123 11.28 22.59 0.27
N GLY A 124 11.76 21.40 0.64
CA GLY A 124 12.77 20.66 -0.13
C GLY A 124 14.22 21.15 0.02
N PHE A 125 14.48 22.29 0.68
CA PHE A 125 15.84 22.76 0.95
C PHE A 125 16.59 21.88 1.97
N PRO A 126 17.94 21.90 2.00
CA PRO A 126 18.71 21.19 3.01
C PRO A 126 18.23 21.51 4.43
N SER A 127 18.03 20.47 5.22
CA SER A 127 17.49 20.58 6.58
C SER A 127 18.54 20.24 7.63
N SER A 128 18.74 21.14 8.58
CA SER A 128 19.62 20.91 9.74
C SER A 128 18.88 20.40 10.97
N TYR A 129 17.53 20.50 11.00
CA TYR A 129 16.74 20.26 12.20
C TYR A 129 15.76 19.09 12.04
N THR A 130 15.41 18.48 13.16
CA THR A 130 14.49 17.33 13.29
C THR A 130 13.36 17.65 14.25
N CYS A 131 12.13 17.35 13.86
CA CYS A 131 10.97 17.44 14.75
C CYS A 131 11.07 16.38 15.85
N THR A 132 10.89 16.79 17.10
CA THR A 132 10.98 15.92 18.29
C THR A 132 9.84 14.92 18.39
N ALA A 133 8.66 15.25 17.85
CA ALA A 133 7.47 14.40 17.92
C ALA A 133 7.46 13.29 16.86
N CYS A 134 7.84 13.58 15.62
CA CYS A 134 7.73 12.63 14.50
C CYS A 134 9.04 12.38 13.73
N GLY A 135 10.13 13.07 14.06
CA GLY A 135 11.43 12.89 13.41
C GLY A 135 11.56 13.51 12.02
N THR A 136 10.50 14.12 11.47
CA THR A 136 10.56 14.78 10.16
C THR A 136 11.54 15.95 10.19
N ARG A 137 12.28 16.11 9.09
CA ARG A 137 13.30 17.14 8.93
C ARG A 137 12.71 18.48 8.46
N TYR A 138 13.25 19.58 8.97
CA TYR A 138 12.87 20.94 8.57
C TYR A 138 14.08 21.89 8.52
N CYS A 139 13.97 22.96 7.73
CA CYS A 139 15.08 23.93 7.57
C CYS A 139 14.98 25.14 8.51
N CYS A 140 13.77 25.58 8.89
CA CYS A 140 13.58 26.78 9.71
C CYS A 140 12.30 26.71 10.56
N VAL A 141 12.16 27.63 11.53
CA VAL A 141 11.00 27.70 12.44
C VAL A 141 9.67 27.87 11.71
N ARG A 142 9.66 28.62 10.59
CA ARG A 142 8.46 28.73 9.75
C ARG A 142 8.02 27.37 9.20
N CYS A 143 8.97 26.57 8.72
CA CYS A 143 8.68 25.22 8.25
C CYS A 143 8.30 24.29 9.41
N LEU A 144 8.83 24.50 10.62
CA LEU A 144 8.38 23.76 11.80
C LEU A 144 6.90 24.03 12.11
N GLY A 145 6.46 25.30 12.09
CA GLY A 145 5.06 25.66 12.28
C GLY A 145 4.15 25.00 11.23
N THR A 146 4.48 25.19 9.95
CA THR A 146 3.73 24.54 8.85
C THR A 146 3.72 23.00 8.98
N HIS A 147 4.84 22.41 9.41
CA HIS A 147 4.92 20.98 9.66
C HIS A 147 3.98 20.56 10.80
N GLN A 148 3.99 21.26 11.94
CA GLN A 148 3.13 20.98 13.09
C GLN A 148 1.65 21.07 12.73
N ASP A 149 1.27 22.04 11.91
CA ASP A 149 -0.13 22.27 11.54
C ASP A 149 -0.68 21.23 10.55
N THR A 150 0.13 20.82 9.58
CA THR A 150 -0.36 20.08 8.40
C THR A 150 0.19 18.67 8.24
N ARG A 151 1.32 18.34 8.88
CA ARG A 151 2.10 17.12 8.57
C ARG A 151 2.49 16.30 9.79
N CYS A 152 2.65 16.91 10.96
CA CYS A 152 3.14 16.23 12.16
C CYS A 152 2.18 15.13 12.59
N LEU A 153 2.66 13.89 12.61
CA LEU A 153 1.91 12.69 13.01
C LEU A 153 0.69 12.33 12.15
N LYS A 154 0.38 13.10 11.09
CA LYS A 154 -0.79 12.87 10.22
C LYS A 154 -0.57 11.75 9.21
N TRP A 155 0.62 11.68 8.63
CA TRP A 155 0.97 10.74 7.55
C TRP A 155 1.91 9.61 8.00
N THR A 156 2.08 9.46 9.32
CA THR A 156 2.92 8.43 9.94
C THR A 156 2.08 7.45 10.78
N ALA A 157 0.76 7.39 10.54
CA ALA A 157 -0.18 6.51 11.23
C ALA A 157 -0.48 5.28 10.37
#